data_AF-A0A7J3U7C5-F1
#
_entry.id   AF-A0A7J3U7C5-F1
#
_cell.length_a   1.000
_cell.length_b   1.000
_cell.length_c   1.000
_cell.angle_alpha   90.00
_cell.angle_beta   90.00
_cell.angle_gamma   90.00
#
_symmetry.space_group_name_H-M   'P 1'
#
loop_
_entity.id
_entity.type
_entity.pdbx_description
1 polymer ?
#
loop_
_entity_poly.entity_id
_entity_poly.type
_entity_poly.pdbx_seq_one_letter_code
_entity_poly.pdbx_strand_id
1 'polypeptide(L)'
;MNAKNKIFAIAMVVALSISALAVPAASSNPDVRPLPPPPLPRFKQINETNNGDTVYLYVGELLMLHLKTNPSTGYHWDNLEYDT
;
A
#
# COMPACT_ATOMS: atom_id res chain seq x y z
N MET A 1 62.19 -16.06 49.84
CA MET A 1 61.33 -14.90 49.48
C MET A 1 61.32 -14.75 47.96
N ASN A 2 60.23 -15.14 47.28
CA ASN A 2 59.63 -14.35 46.20
C ASN A 2 58.27 -14.98 45.82
N ALA A 3 57.19 -14.22 45.91
CA ALA A 3 55.80 -14.69 45.82
C ALA A 3 55.07 -13.95 44.68
N LYS A 4 54.34 -14.69 43.83
CA LYS A 4 53.21 -14.29 42.94
C LYS A 4 53.11 -15.35 41.82
N ASN A 5 52.02 -16.02 41.46
CA ASN A 5 50.58 -15.95 41.77
C ASN A 5 49.97 -17.32 41.40
N LYS A 6 48.97 -17.77 42.17
CA LYS A 6 48.20 -19.00 41.94
C LYS A 6 46.85 -18.63 41.31
N ILE A 7 46.44 -19.21 40.17
CA ILE A 7 45.04 -19.20 39.71
C ILE A 7 44.65 -20.57 39.08
N PHE A 8 43.92 -21.33 39.91
CA PHE A 8 42.86 -22.33 39.73
C PHE A 8 42.53 -23.00 38.37
N ALA A 9 42.35 -24.33 38.48
CA ALA A 9 41.81 -25.29 37.52
C ALA A 9 40.34 -25.07 37.15
N ILE A 10 39.84 -25.76 36.10
CA ILE A 10 38.67 -26.67 36.10
C ILE A 10 38.44 -27.23 34.68
N ALA A 11 38.39 -28.56 34.58
CA ALA A 11 37.94 -29.32 33.42
C ALA A 11 36.41 -29.44 33.43
N MET A 12 35.73 -29.32 32.28
CA MET A 12 34.32 -29.69 32.17
C MET A 12 33.99 -30.26 30.79
N VAL A 13 33.63 -31.55 30.78
CA VAL A 13 33.05 -32.32 29.69
C VAL A 13 31.54 -32.12 29.72
N VAL A 14 30.91 -31.74 28.62
CA VAL A 14 29.45 -31.96 28.42
C VAL A 14 29.20 -32.30 26.95
N ALA A 15 28.90 -33.57 26.70
CA ALA A 15 28.37 -34.07 25.44
C ALA A 15 26.92 -33.61 25.29
N LEU A 16 26.61 -32.91 24.20
CA LEU A 16 25.24 -32.47 23.88
C LEU A 16 24.56 -33.47 22.93
N SER A 17 23.70 -34.28 23.52
CA SER A 17 22.72 -35.15 22.85
C SER A 17 21.67 -34.29 22.15
N ILE A 18 21.59 -34.35 20.82
CA ILE A 18 20.54 -33.66 20.05
C ILE A 18 19.32 -34.58 19.98
N SER A 19 18.32 -34.32 20.83
CA SER A 19 17.00 -34.96 20.74
C SER A 19 16.25 -34.41 19.53
N ALA A 20 15.89 -35.27 18.58
CA ALA A 20 15.06 -34.90 17.44
C ALA A 20 13.57 -34.80 17.86
N LEU A 21 13.04 -33.58 17.90
CA LEU A 21 11.61 -33.31 18.01
C LEU A 21 10.96 -33.58 16.64
N ALA A 22 10.17 -34.64 16.52
CA ALA A 22 9.30 -34.82 15.37
C ALA A 22 8.15 -33.79 15.43
N VAL A 23 8.13 -32.87 14.47
CA VAL A 23 7.05 -31.88 14.32
C VAL A 23 5.90 -32.52 13.52
N PRO A 24 4.65 -32.51 14.01
CA PRO A 24 3.52 -32.99 13.22
C PRO A 24 3.25 -32.05 12.05
N ALA A 25 3.09 -32.60 10.84
CA ALA A 25 2.74 -31.85 9.65
C ALA A 25 1.32 -31.29 9.77
N ALA A 26 1.19 -29.99 10.00
CA ALA A 26 -0.08 -29.29 9.88
C ALA A 26 -0.51 -29.27 8.40
N SER A 27 -1.73 -29.75 8.12
CA SER A 27 -2.32 -29.76 6.77
C SER A 27 -2.69 -28.32 6.36
N SER A 28 -1.98 -27.77 5.38
CA SER A 28 -2.28 -26.46 4.81
C SER A 28 -3.43 -26.57 3.81
N ASN A 29 -4.67 -26.46 4.27
CA ASN A 29 -5.77 -26.18 3.35
C ASN A 29 -5.70 -24.70 2.95
N PRO A 30 -5.64 -24.34 1.65
CA PRO A 30 -5.64 -22.93 1.27
C PRO A 30 -6.99 -22.32 1.66
N ASP A 31 -6.94 -21.32 2.54
CA ASP A 31 -8.09 -20.51 2.92
C ASP A 31 -8.52 -19.67 1.69
N VAL A 32 -9.50 -20.17 0.92
CA VAL A 32 -10.08 -19.44 -0.20
C VAL A 32 -11.12 -18.45 0.34
N ARG A 33 -10.64 -17.36 0.94
CA ARG A 33 -11.51 -16.24 1.33
C ARG A 33 -11.87 -15.43 0.08
N PRO A 34 -13.14 -15.05 -0.14
CA PRO A 34 -13.51 -14.14 -1.22
C PRO A 34 -12.71 -12.84 -1.14
N LEU A 35 -12.14 -12.40 -2.26
CA LEU A 35 -11.46 -11.12 -2.34
C LEU A 35 -12.49 -10.00 -2.02
N PRO A 36 -12.14 -9.00 -1.20
CA PRO A 36 -13.00 -7.84 -1.04
C PRO A 36 -13.26 -7.18 -2.41
N PRO A 37 -14.48 -6.65 -2.65
CA PRO A 37 -14.79 -5.96 -3.88
C PRO A 37 -13.87 -4.74 -4.07
N PRO A 38 -13.54 -4.36 -5.32
CA PRO A 38 -12.74 -3.18 -5.59
C PRO A 38 -13.36 -1.92 -4.96
N PRO A 39 -12.54 -0.97 -4.48
CA PRO A 39 -13.04 0.34 -4.06
C PRO A 39 -13.78 1.02 -5.22
N LEU A 40 -14.89 1.71 -4.91
CA LEU A 40 -15.59 2.51 -5.90
C LEU A 40 -14.68 3.63 -6.45
N PRO A 41 -14.82 4.02 -7.73
CA PRO A 41 -14.09 5.15 -8.27
C PRO A 41 -14.44 6.41 -7.49
N ARG A 42 -13.41 7.16 -7.08
CA ARG A 42 -13.60 8.52 -6.58
C ARG A 42 -13.82 9.45 -7.78
N PHE A 43 -14.71 10.42 -7.61
CA PHE A 43 -14.88 11.48 -8.58
C PHE A 43 -14.92 12.83 -7.88
N LYS A 44 -14.42 13.84 -8.59
CA LYS A 44 -14.51 15.23 -8.19
C LYS A 44 -15.30 15.99 -9.22
N GLN A 45 -16.39 16.63 -8.80
CA GLN A 45 -17.25 17.42 -9.67
C GLN A 45 -16.84 18.89 -9.65
N ILE A 46 -16.77 19.51 -10.82
CA ILE A 46 -16.49 20.95 -11.01
C ILE A 46 -17.51 21.57 -11.96
N ASN A 47 -17.65 22.89 -11.89
CA ASN A 47 -18.58 23.66 -12.71
C ASN A 47 -18.02 25.08 -12.99
N GLU A 48 -18.87 25.99 -13.46
CA GLU A 48 -18.52 27.37 -13.81
C GLU A 48 -17.90 28.17 -12.66
N THR A 49 -18.25 27.86 -11.40
CA THR A 49 -17.70 28.58 -10.24
C THR A 49 -16.23 28.26 -10.02
N ASN A 50 -15.72 27.19 -10.64
CA ASN A 50 -14.31 26.80 -10.59
C ASN A 50 -13.48 27.37 -11.74
N ASN A 51 -14.02 28.32 -12.50
CA ASN A 51 -13.31 28.91 -13.62
C ASN A 51 -11.99 29.57 -13.16
N GLY A 52 -10.87 29.13 -13.71
CA GLY A 52 -9.53 29.59 -13.36
C GLY A 52 -8.91 28.91 -12.14
N ASP A 53 -9.63 28.02 -11.46
CA ASP A 53 -9.11 27.28 -10.30
C ASP A 53 -8.10 26.20 -10.73
N THR A 54 -7.13 25.94 -9.84
CA THR A 54 -6.32 24.72 -9.91
C THR A 54 -7.04 23.58 -9.17
N VAL A 55 -7.32 22.48 -9.88
CA VAL A 55 -8.00 21.32 -9.33
C VAL A 55 -7.00 20.19 -9.05
N TYR A 56 -6.74 19.91 -7.78
CA TYR A 56 -5.95 18.75 -7.36
C TYR A 56 -6.78 17.46 -7.41
N LEU A 57 -6.21 16.40 -8.00
CA LEU A 57 -6.79 15.07 -8.18
C LEU A 57 -5.76 13.99 -7.84
N TYR A 58 -6.24 12.83 -7.39
CA TYR A 58 -5.42 11.63 -7.32
C TYR A 58 -5.36 10.93 -8.68
N VAL A 59 -4.24 10.22 -8.94
CA VAL A 59 -4.15 9.37 -10.14
C VAL A 59 -5.24 8.29 -10.10
N GLY A 60 -6.01 8.19 -11.18
CA GLY A 60 -7.17 7.29 -11.28
C GLY A 60 -8.48 7.85 -10.73
N GLU A 61 -8.50 9.09 -10.22
CA GLU A 61 -9.72 9.80 -9.86
C GLU A 61 -10.38 10.41 -11.11
N LEU A 62 -11.71 10.36 -11.17
CA LEU A 62 -12.48 10.93 -12.29
C LEU A 62 -12.78 12.42 -12.03
N LEU A 63 -12.43 13.28 -12.98
CA LEU A 63 -12.89 14.66 -13.00
C LEU A 63 -14.22 14.76 -13.76
N MET A 64 -15.27 15.19 -13.08
CA MET A 64 -16.60 15.36 -13.67
C MET A 64 -16.89 16.84 -13.88
N LEU A 65 -16.82 17.29 -15.12
CA LEU A 65 -17.14 18.67 -15.50
C LEU A 65 -18.63 18.81 -15.81
N HIS A 66 -19.33 19.66 -15.07
CA HIS A 66 -20.74 19.98 -15.30
C HIS A 66 -20.85 21.46 -15.64
N LEU A 67 -21.14 21.76 -16.90
CA LEU A 67 -21.40 23.12 -17.38
C LEU A 67 -22.83 23.23 -17.88
N LYS A 68 -23.49 24.33 -17.53
CA LYS A 68 -24.78 24.72 -18.05
C LYS A 68 -24.69 24.88 -19.56
N THR A 69 -25.71 24.38 -20.25
CA THR A 69 -25.86 24.48 -21.69
C THR A 69 -27.29 24.86 -22.06
N ASN A 70 -27.46 25.51 -23.22
CA ASN A 70 -28.76 25.75 -23.82
C ASN A 70 -28.70 25.39 -25.31
N PRO A 71 -29.01 24.13 -25.69
CA PRO A 71 -28.93 23.70 -27.09
C PRO A 71 -29.83 24.49 -28.06
N SER A 72 -30.90 25.12 -27.56
CA SER A 72 -31.83 25.90 -28.40
C SER A 72 -31.21 27.16 -29.01
N THR A 73 -30.11 27.66 -28.43
CA THR A 73 -29.39 28.82 -28.97
C THR A 73 -28.33 28.41 -30.01
N GLY A 74 -28.11 27.12 -30.23
CA GLY A 74 -27.07 26.59 -31.12
C GLY A 74 -25.64 26.60 -30.54
N TYR A 75 -25.45 27.12 -29.33
CA TYR A 75 -24.14 27.13 -28.67
C TYR A 75 -23.85 25.80 -27.97
N HIS A 76 -22.59 25.42 -27.98
CA HIS A 76 -22.06 24.25 -27.29
C HIS A 76 -20.67 24.56 -26.73
N TRP A 77 -20.23 23.74 -25.77
CA TRP A 77 -18.88 23.79 -25.24
C TRP A 77 -17.95 23.04 -26.19
N ASP A 78 -16.80 23.65 -26.47
CA ASP A 78 -15.74 23.06 -27.26
C ASP A 78 -14.42 23.14 -26.49
N ASN A 79 -13.54 22.17 -26.73
CA ASN A 79 -12.21 22.18 -26.17
C ASN A 79 -11.30 23.00 -27.08
N LEU A 80 -10.71 24.07 -26.55
CA LEU A 80 -9.64 24.77 -27.25
C LEU A 80 -8.37 23.93 -27.11
N GLU A 81 -8.08 23.12 -28.13
CA GLU A 81 -6.77 22.50 -28.27
C GLU A 81 -5.75 23.60 -28.57
N TYR A 82 -4.85 23.85 -27.62
CA TYR A 82 -3.65 24.64 -27.86
C TYR A 82 -2.55 23.67 -28.25
N ASP A 83 -2.06 23.76 -29.49
CA ASP A 83 -0.87 23.04 -29.93
C ASP A 83 0.33 23.65 -29.18
N THR A 84 0.94 22.87 -28.27
CA THR A 84 2.07 23.27 -27.42
C THR A 84 3.36 22.62 -27.84
#